data_AF-A0A521TK19-F1
#
_entry.id   AF-A0A521TK19-F1
#
_cell.length_a   1.000
_cell.length_b   1.000
_cell.length_c   1.000
_cell.angle_alpha   90.00
_cell.angle_beta   90.00
_cell.angle_gamma   90.00
#
_symmetry.space_group_name_H-M   'P 1'
#
loop_
_entity.id
_entity.type
_entity.pdbx_description
1 polymer ?
#
loop_
_entity_poly.entity_id
_entity_poly.type
_entity_poly.pdbx_seq_one_letter_code
_entity_poly.pdbx_strand_id
1 'polypeptide(L)'
;MSRDDRSAGRLSSFAEAAAALEAELERFEGIAASVARAPLTSQKAIEHAARLTRDASEAQGRYAQRLQALVAMVSSTGERQRVAAATINERVTEIDARTAAHAALERRLGELGEEARGINARALGATGGGGVPSSPERLAELIGALEEIGERMDAAVARARDVARDATASDFVDVARQADALRQQLLATRNRVSLLRRGLSS
;
A
#
# COMPACT_ATOMS: atom_id res chain seq x y z
N MET A 1 -18.30 12.24 -16.14
CA MET A 1 -17.41 13.40 -15.87
C MET A 1 -16.08 12.92 -15.32
N SER A 2 -15.02 13.06 -16.10
CA SER A 2 -13.68 12.56 -15.76
C SER A 2 -13.05 13.36 -14.60
N ARG A 3 -11.99 12.83 -13.98
CA ARG A 3 -11.25 13.48 -12.88
C ARG A 3 -10.60 14.80 -13.35
N ASP A 4 -10.23 14.85 -14.63
CA ASP A 4 -9.63 16.00 -15.30
C ASP A 4 -10.63 17.15 -15.54
N ASP A 5 -11.86 16.86 -15.97
CA ASP A 5 -12.93 17.87 -16.10
C ASP A 5 -13.23 18.58 -14.77
N ARG A 6 -13.22 17.81 -13.67
CA ARG A 6 -13.41 18.37 -12.34
C ARG A 6 -12.22 19.19 -11.86
N SER A 7 -11.01 18.88 -12.31
CA SER A 7 -9.81 19.68 -12.00
C SER A 7 -9.84 21.01 -12.77
N ALA A 8 -10.10 20.95 -14.07
CA ALA A 8 -10.20 22.14 -14.93
C ALA A 8 -11.30 23.11 -14.48
N GLY A 9 -12.51 22.60 -14.17
CA GLY A 9 -13.60 23.44 -13.64
C GLY A 9 -13.33 24.05 -12.26
N ARG A 10 -12.48 23.43 -11.43
CA ARG A 10 -12.09 23.97 -10.12
C ARG A 10 -11.02 25.05 -10.22
N LEU A 11 -10.05 24.85 -11.12
CA LEU A 11 -9.04 25.87 -11.42
C LEU A 11 -9.72 27.12 -12.01
N SER A 12 -10.72 26.96 -12.88
CA SER A 12 -11.54 28.10 -13.34
C SER A 12 -12.26 28.78 -12.18
N SER A 13 -12.91 28.02 -11.28
CA SER A 13 -13.63 28.62 -10.13
C SER A 13 -12.73 29.38 -9.15
N PHE A 14 -11.46 28.97 -8.97
CA PHE A 14 -10.50 29.68 -8.11
C PHE A 14 -10.03 30.98 -8.76
N ALA A 15 -9.63 30.90 -10.04
CA ALA A 15 -9.22 32.07 -10.80
C ALA A 15 -10.37 33.10 -10.92
N GLU A 16 -11.60 32.64 -11.14
CA GLU A 16 -12.80 33.48 -11.18
C GLU A 16 -13.06 34.18 -9.84
N ALA A 17 -12.94 33.46 -8.71
CA ALA A 17 -13.13 34.05 -7.39
C ALA A 17 -12.05 35.09 -7.05
N ALA A 18 -10.79 34.83 -7.41
CA ALA A 18 -9.68 35.76 -7.22
C ALA A 18 -9.86 37.02 -8.09
N ALA A 19 -10.22 36.86 -9.37
CA ALA A 19 -10.50 37.97 -10.27
C ALA A 19 -11.70 38.82 -9.80
N ALA A 20 -12.75 38.17 -9.28
CA ALA A 20 -13.90 38.88 -8.71
C ALA A 20 -13.52 39.68 -7.46
N LEU A 21 -12.63 39.16 -6.60
CA LEU A 21 -12.15 39.90 -5.44
C LEU A 21 -11.37 41.15 -5.85
N GLU A 22 -10.44 40.99 -6.81
CA GLU A 22 -9.63 42.09 -7.34
C GLU A 22 -10.49 43.20 -7.95
N ALA A 23 -11.46 42.81 -8.78
CA ALA A 23 -12.39 43.78 -9.38
C ALA A 23 -13.26 44.51 -8.35
N GLU A 24 -13.52 43.92 -7.16
CA GLU A 24 -14.21 44.63 -6.08
C GLU A 24 -13.29 45.59 -5.33
N LEU A 25 -12.02 45.23 -5.16
CA LEU A 25 -11.02 46.08 -4.54
C LEU A 25 -10.81 47.35 -5.38
N GLU A 26 -10.58 47.19 -6.69
CA GLU A 26 -10.45 48.33 -7.62
C GLU A 26 -11.67 49.26 -7.58
N ARG A 27 -12.89 48.69 -7.54
CA ARG A 27 -14.13 49.47 -7.42
C ARG A 27 -14.18 50.24 -6.10
N PHE A 28 -13.88 49.59 -4.98
CA PHE A 28 -13.88 50.22 -3.67
C PHE A 28 -12.85 51.36 -3.60
N GLU A 29 -11.64 51.14 -4.11
CA GLU A 29 -10.58 52.16 -4.20
C GLU A 29 -11.00 53.36 -5.05
N GLY A 30 -11.65 53.11 -6.20
CA GLY A 30 -12.19 54.17 -7.05
C GLY A 30 -13.27 55.02 -6.37
N ILE A 31 -14.17 54.39 -5.60
CA ILE A 31 -15.19 55.12 -4.83
C ILE A 31 -14.53 55.90 -3.69
N ALA A 32 -13.59 55.29 -2.95
CA ALA A 32 -12.88 55.95 -1.87
C ALA A 32 -12.12 57.20 -2.34
N ALA A 33 -11.43 57.11 -3.49
CA ALA A 33 -10.78 58.25 -4.12
C ALA A 33 -11.77 59.36 -4.51
N SER A 34 -12.97 58.99 -4.96
CA SER A 34 -14.03 59.93 -5.32
C SER A 34 -14.64 60.62 -4.09
N VAL A 35 -14.88 59.88 -3.00
CA VAL A 35 -15.32 60.42 -1.70
C VAL A 35 -14.30 61.42 -1.17
N ALA A 36 -13.01 61.09 -1.23
CA ALA A 36 -11.93 61.94 -0.71
C ALA A 36 -11.81 63.29 -1.45
N ARG A 37 -12.23 63.35 -2.72
CA ARG A 37 -12.17 64.55 -3.56
C ARG A 37 -13.50 65.31 -3.65
N ALA A 38 -14.59 64.77 -3.08
CA ALA A 38 -15.91 65.37 -3.21
C ALA A 38 -15.97 66.71 -2.45
N PRO A 39 -16.34 67.83 -3.11
CA PRO A 39 -16.48 69.10 -2.43
C PRO A 39 -17.66 69.06 -1.46
N LEU A 40 -17.52 69.68 -0.30
CA LEU A 40 -18.56 69.74 0.73
C LEU A 40 -19.13 71.17 0.88
N THR A 41 -19.08 71.94 -0.22
CA THR A 41 -19.36 73.38 -0.23
C THR A 41 -20.81 73.74 -0.53
N SER A 42 -21.66 72.76 -0.89
CA SER A 42 -23.08 72.97 -1.13
C SER A 42 -23.89 71.76 -0.67
N GLN A 43 -25.18 71.97 -0.37
CA GLN A 43 -26.10 70.90 0.03
C GLN A 43 -26.10 69.73 -0.98
N LYS A 44 -26.18 70.03 -2.29
CA LYS A 44 -26.13 69.00 -3.34
C LYS A 44 -24.83 68.21 -3.33
N ALA A 45 -23.70 68.89 -3.07
CA ALA A 45 -22.39 68.25 -3.02
C ALA A 45 -22.23 67.36 -1.79
N ILE A 46 -22.78 67.77 -0.64
CA ILE A 46 -22.87 66.96 0.58
C ILE A 46 -23.76 65.73 0.36
N GLU A 47 -24.93 65.88 -0.26
CA GLU A 47 -25.83 64.76 -0.59
C GLU A 47 -25.17 63.77 -1.55
N HIS A 48 -24.36 64.25 -2.49
CA HIS A 48 -23.58 63.41 -3.39
C HIS A 48 -22.46 62.66 -2.66
N ALA A 49 -21.70 63.34 -1.81
CA ALA A 49 -20.68 62.71 -0.97
C ALA A 49 -21.29 61.62 -0.08
N ALA A 50 -22.45 61.88 0.54
CA ALA A 50 -23.17 60.90 1.35
C ALA A 50 -23.64 59.67 0.55
N ARG A 51 -24.00 59.83 -0.74
CA ARG A 51 -24.27 58.70 -1.65
C ARG A 51 -23.00 57.88 -1.90
N LEU A 52 -21.90 58.55 -2.28
CA LEU A 52 -20.62 57.87 -2.53
C LEU A 52 -20.11 57.11 -1.30
N THR A 53 -20.29 57.64 -0.09
CA THR A 53 -19.92 56.93 1.14
C THR A 53 -20.76 55.67 1.36
N ARG A 54 -22.06 55.68 1.04
CA ARG A 54 -22.89 54.47 1.10
C ARG A 54 -22.43 53.43 0.08
N ASP A 55 -22.17 53.85 -1.15
CA ASP A 55 -21.67 52.97 -2.21
C ASP A 55 -20.32 52.34 -1.81
N ALA A 56 -19.45 53.10 -1.12
CA ALA A 56 -18.20 52.61 -0.57
C ALA A 56 -18.41 51.53 0.50
N SER A 57 -19.34 51.77 1.45
CA SER A 57 -19.68 50.78 2.47
C SER A 57 -20.25 49.49 1.89
N GLU A 58 -21.08 49.58 0.85
CA GLU A 58 -21.60 48.41 0.14
C GLU A 58 -20.50 47.65 -0.61
N ALA A 59 -19.59 48.36 -1.29
CA ALA A 59 -18.44 47.77 -1.96
C ALA A 59 -17.49 47.07 -0.97
N GLN A 60 -17.24 47.68 0.20
CA GLN A 60 -16.48 47.07 1.28
C GLN A 60 -17.14 45.77 1.78
N GLY A 61 -18.47 45.76 1.93
CA GLY A 61 -19.23 44.57 2.29
C GLY A 61 -19.08 43.44 1.26
N ARG A 62 -19.18 43.75 -0.03
CA ARG A 62 -18.97 42.78 -1.12
C ARG A 62 -17.53 42.26 -1.17
N TYR A 63 -16.55 43.13 -0.94
CA TYR A 63 -15.14 42.74 -0.87
C TYR A 63 -14.89 41.74 0.26
N ALA A 64 -15.40 42.03 1.48
CA ALA A 64 -15.25 41.14 2.62
C ALA A 64 -15.87 39.75 2.37
N GLN A 65 -17.04 39.69 1.75
CA GLN A 65 -17.69 38.43 1.37
C GLN A 65 -16.87 37.62 0.37
N ARG A 66 -16.32 38.28 -0.67
CA ARG A 66 -15.47 37.62 -1.68
C ARG A 66 -14.16 37.10 -1.08
N LEU A 67 -13.56 37.87 -0.17
CA LEU A 67 -12.35 37.46 0.53
C LEU A 67 -12.60 36.22 1.40
N GLN A 68 -13.70 36.22 2.16
CA GLN A 68 -14.10 35.05 2.97
C GLN A 68 -14.33 33.80 2.11
N ALA A 69 -14.99 33.96 0.95
CA ALA A 69 -15.20 32.85 0.02
C ALA A 69 -13.87 32.29 -0.52
N LEU A 70 -12.93 33.16 -0.91
CA LEU A 70 -11.61 32.76 -1.39
C LEU A 70 -10.82 32.01 -0.30
N VAL A 71 -10.80 32.53 0.92
CA VAL A 71 -10.16 31.86 2.08
C VAL A 71 -10.77 30.49 2.32
N ALA A 72 -12.10 30.37 2.32
CA ALA A 72 -12.78 29.09 2.51
C ALA A 72 -12.40 28.06 1.43
N MET A 73 -12.24 28.50 0.17
CA MET A 73 -11.79 27.64 -0.93
C MET A 73 -10.35 27.16 -0.76
N VAL A 74 -9.43 28.03 -0.32
CA VAL A 74 -8.05 27.66 0.00
C VAL A 74 -8.02 26.66 1.14
N SER A 75 -8.71 26.94 2.25
CA SER A 75 -8.78 26.06 3.40
C SER A 75 -9.37 24.68 3.05
N SER A 76 -10.46 24.65 2.28
CA SER A 76 -11.05 23.40 1.79
C SER A 76 -10.06 22.61 0.92
N THR A 77 -9.27 23.29 0.10
CA THR A 77 -8.26 22.65 -0.76
C THR A 77 -7.10 22.09 0.06
N GLY A 78 -6.61 22.84 1.05
CA GLY A 78 -5.59 22.39 1.98
C GLY A 78 -6.04 21.16 2.77
N GLU A 79 -7.29 21.16 3.24
CA GLU A 79 -7.85 20.03 3.97
C GLU A 79 -7.92 18.75 3.10
N ARG A 80 -8.40 18.88 1.85
CA ARG A 80 -8.39 17.75 0.91
C ARG A 80 -6.98 17.21 0.65
N GLN A 81 -5.99 18.11 0.50
CA GLN A 81 -4.60 17.72 0.30
C GLN A 81 -4.04 16.99 1.53
N ARG A 82 -4.33 17.48 2.73
CA ARG A 82 -3.92 16.85 4.00
C ARG A 82 -4.52 15.46 4.17
N VAL A 83 -5.82 15.29 3.89
CA VAL A 83 -6.49 13.97 3.93
C VAL A 83 -5.89 13.02 2.91
N ALA A 84 -5.65 13.48 1.68
CA ALA A 84 -5.02 12.67 0.64
C ALA A 84 -3.60 12.24 1.03
N ALA A 85 -2.79 13.15 1.59
CA ALA A 85 -1.45 12.85 2.08
C ALA A 85 -1.47 11.83 3.22
N ALA A 86 -2.40 11.95 4.17
CA ALA A 86 -2.57 10.97 5.25
C ALA A 86 -2.91 9.57 4.70
N THR A 87 -3.85 9.49 3.74
CA THR A 87 -4.22 8.22 3.09
C THR A 87 -3.02 7.59 2.37
N ILE A 88 -2.19 8.40 1.70
CA ILE A 88 -0.97 7.91 1.04
C ILE A 88 0.00 7.35 2.07
N ASN A 89 0.26 8.08 3.17
CA ASN A 89 1.20 7.64 4.20
C ASN A 89 0.75 6.34 4.88
N GLU A 90 -0.54 6.21 5.20
CA GLU A 90 -1.12 4.97 5.73
C GLU A 90 -0.89 3.80 4.77
N ARG A 91 -1.10 4.02 3.47
CA ARG A 91 -0.86 2.99 2.45
C ARG A 91 0.61 2.65 2.27
N VAL A 92 1.52 3.61 2.39
CA VAL A 92 2.97 3.34 2.36
C VAL A 92 3.36 2.41 3.51
N THR A 93 2.91 2.71 4.74
CA THR A 93 3.18 1.85 5.90
C THR A 93 2.64 0.44 5.72
N GLU A 94 1.43 0.29 5.16
CA GLU A 94 0.87 -1.03 4.85
C GLU A 94 1.65 -1.77 3.77
N ILE A 95 2.07 -1.08 2.69
CA ILE A 95 2.88 -1.66 1.63
C ILE A 95 4.22 -2.16 2.18
N ASP A 96 4.89 -1.37 3.03
CA ASP A 96 6.15 -1.75 3.65
C ASP A 96 5.98 -2.99 4.54
N ALA A 97 4.94 -3.02 5.37
CA ALA A 97 4.61 -4.16 6.23
C ALA A 97 4.32 -5.42 5.40
N ARG A 98 3.52 -5.32 4.34
CA ARG A 98 3.22 -6.45 3.46
C ARG A 98 4.45 -6.92 2.69
N THR A 99 5.30 -6.01 2.24
CA THR A 99 6.54 -6.34 1.54
C THR A 99 7.49 -7.11 2.45
N ALA A 100 7.64 -6.67 3.71
CA ALA A 100 8.45 -7.38 4.70
C ALA A 100 7.90 -8.78 5.01
N ALA A 101 6.58 -8.91 5.18
CA ALA A 101 5.93 -10.20 5.40
C ALA A 101 6.12 -11.16 4.22
N HIS A 102 5.95 -10.66 2.99
CA HIS A 102 6.17 -11.42 1.78
C HIS A 102 7.62 -11.90 1.67
N ALA A 103 8.60 -11.02 1.85
CA ALA A 103 10.02 -11.35 1.80
C ALA A 103 10.41 -12.40 2.86
N ALA A 104 9.82 -12.34 4.05
CA ALA A 104 10.05 -13.32 5.10
C ALA A 104 9.50 -14.72 4.73
N LEU A 105 8.33 -14.79 4.08
CA LEU A 105 7.75 -16.05 3.62
C LEU A 105 8.56 -16.64 2.45
N GLU A 106 8.93 -15.82 1.46
CA GLU A 106 9.78 -16.22 0.33
C GLU A 106 11.13 -16.79 0.81
N ARG A 107 11.77 -16.12 1.78
CA ARG A 107 13.01 -16.62 2.37
C ARG A 107 12.82 -17.99 3.03
N ARG A 108 11.77 -18.16 3.86
CA ARG A 108 11.46 -19.45 4.51
C ARG A 108 11.18 -20.55 3.47
N LEU A 109 10.46 -20.20 2.39
CA LEU A 109 10.17 -21.14 1.30
C LEU A 109 11.45 -21.53 0.54
N GLY A 110 12.34 -20.57 0.27
CA GLY A 110 13.64 -20.81 -0.35
C GLY A 110 14.54 -21.71 0.48
N GLU A 111 14.69 -21.42 1.78
CA GLU A 111 15.42 -22.25 2.75
C GLU A 111 14.89 -23.70 2.77
N LEU A 112 13.56 -23.85 2.79
CA LEU A 112 12.92 -25.16 2.74
C LEU A 112 13.14 -25.88 1.42
N GLY A 113 13.15 -25.17 0.29
CA GLY A 113 13.42 -25.72 -1.03
C GLY A 113 14.85 -26.24 -1.17
N GLU A 114 15.84 -25.54 -0.62
CA GLU A 114 17.24 -26.00 -0.53
C GLU A 114 17.35 -27.27 0.32
N GLU A 115 16.71 -27.27 1.49
CA GLU A 115 16.70 -28.43 2.38
C GLU A 115 16.03 -29.64 1.73
N ALA A 116 14.88 -29.45 1.08
CA ALA A 116 14.17 -30.49 0.35
C ALA A 116 15.04 -31.10 -0.76
N ARG A 117 15.81 -30.27 -1.49
CA ARG A 117 16.80 -30.74 -2.47
C ARG A 117 17.91 -31.56 -1.83
N GLY A 118 18.47 -31.10 -0.72
CA GLY A 118 19.50 -31.84 0.03
C GLY A 118 19.01 -33.18 0.54
N ILE A 119 17.78 -33.23 1.08
CA ILE A 119 17.13 -34.46 1.55
C ILE A 119 16.91 -35.43 0.37
N ASN A 120 16.38 -34.94 -0.76
CA ASN A 120 16.17 -35.76 -1.95
C ASN A 120 17.49 -36.34 -2.50
N ALA A 121 18.57 -35.54 -2.52
CA ALA A 121 19.88 -36.01 -2.96
C ALA A 121 20.43 -37.14 -2.06
N ARG A 122 20.26 -37.02 -0.73
CA ARG A 122 20.62 -38.08 0.22
C ARG A 122 19.78 -39.34 0.06
N ALA A 123 18.47 -39.18 -0.14
CA ALA A 123 17.57 -40.29 -0.42
C ALA A 123 17.97 -41.04 -1.69
N LEU A 124 18.23 -40.32 -2.78
CA LEU A 124 18.70 -40.93 -4.03
C LEU A 124 20.06 -41.61 -3.86
N GLY A 125 21.00 -41.00 -3.14
CA GLY A 125 22.31 -41.60 -2.84
C GLY A 125 22.21 -42.89 -2.03
N ALA A 126 21.32 -42.94 -1.03
CA ALA A 126 21.06 -44.14 -0.24
C ALA A 126 20.42 -45.27 -1.07
N THR A 127 19.64 -44.94 -2.10
CA THR A 127 18.94 -45.92 -2.95
C THR A 127 19.66 -46.26 -4.26
N GLY A 128 20.65 -45.45 -4.67
CA GLY A 128 21.32 -45.55 -5.97
C GLY A 128 22.47 -46.56 -6.03
N GLY A 129 22.93 -47.06 -4.88
CA GLY A 129 23.83 -48.21 -4.81
C GLY A 129 23.06 -49.50 -5.05
N GLY A 130 22.78 -49.84 -6.31
CA GLY A 130 21.83 -50.87 -6.74
C GLY A 130 22.09 -52.32 -6.28
N GLY A 131 21.83 -52.60 -5.01
CA GLY A 131 21.75 -53.96 -4.47
C GLY A 131 21.38 -53.96 -2.99
N VAL A 132 20.69 -55.02 -2.53
CA VAL A 132 20.55 -55.28 -1.10
C VAL A 132 21.96 -55.46 -0.54
N PRO A 133 22.34 -54.74 0.54
CA PRO A 133 23.66 -54.87 1.12
C PRO A 133 23.95 -56.33 1.48
N SER A 134 25.11 -56.84 1.03
CA SER A 134 25.48 -58.24 1.22
C SER A 134 25.89 -58.58 2.65
N SER A 135 26.07 -57.58 3.52
CA SER A 135 26.40 -57.77 4.94
C SER A 135 25.31 -57.20 5.86
N PRO A 136 25.02 -57.87 6.99
CA PRO A 136 24.06 -57.40 7.98
C PRO A 136 24.35 -55.99 8.51
N GLU A 137 25.63 -55.63 8.67
CA GLU A 137 26.05 -54.32 9.19
C GLU A 137 25.69 -53.20 8.20
N ARG A 138 25.96 -53.39 6.90
CA ARG A 138 25.62 -52.41 5.87
C ARG A 138 24.11 -52.28 5.66
N LEU A 139 23.36 -53.36 5.90
CA LEU A 139 21.90 -53.33 5.88
C LEU A 139 21.35 -52.49 7.04
N ALA A 140 21.89 -52.67 8.25
CA ALA A 140 21.51 -51.87 9.42
C ALA A 140 21.85 -50.38 9.24
N GLU A 141 23.03 -50.06 8.69
CA GLU A 141 23.44 -48.69 8.35
C GLU A 141 22.49 -48.04 7.34
N LEU A 142 22.11 -48.75 6.28
CA LEU A 142 21.16 -48.25 5.27
C LEU A 142 19.77 -48.00 5.86
N ILE A 143 19.27 -48.93 6.70
CA ILE A 143 17.98 -48.76 7.38
C ILE A 143 18.00 -47.51 8.27
N GLY A 144 19.06 -47.31 9.06
CA GLY A 144 19.23 -46.12 9.92
C GLY A 144 19.30 -44.83 9.11
N ALA A 145 20.02 -44.81 7.99
CA ALA A 145 20.09 -43.65 7.10
C ALA A 145 18.72 -43.31 6.48
N LEU A 146 17.94 -44.31 6.07
CA LEU A 146 16.58 -44.10 5.55
C LEU A 146 15.61 -43.61 6.63
N GLU A 147 15.78 -44.03 7.88
CA GLU A 147 15.01 -43.54 9.02
C GLU A 147 15.30 -42.05 9.30
N GLU A 148 16.58 -41.66 9.38
CA GLU A 148 17.00 -40.27 9.55
C GLU A 148 16.51 -39.37 8.40
N ILE A 149 16.55 -39.87 7.16
CA ILE A 149 15.98 -39.17 5.99
C ILE A 149 14.46 -38.99 6.16
N GLY A 150 13.76 -40.02 6.62
CA GLY A 150 12.31 -39.98 6.87
C GLY A 150 11.93 -38.93 7.90
N GLU A 151 12.64 -38.87 9.03
CA GLU A 151 12.43 -37.87 10.08
C GLU A 151 12.65 -36.44 9.57
N ARG A 152 13.71 -36.22 8.79
CA ARG A 152 13.97 -34.92 8.15
C ARG A 152 12.88 -34.53 7.15
N MET A 153 12.37 -35.47 6.36
CA MET A 153 11.25 -35.22 5.45
C MET A 153 9.98 -34.85 6.23
N ASP A 154 9.68 -35.52 7.34
CA ASP A 154 8.52 -35.19 8.17
C ASP A 154 8.61 -33.78 8.77
N ALA A 155 9.80 -33.40 9.25
CA ALA A 155 10.06 -32.04 9.72
C ALA A 155 9.91 -30.99 8.59
N ALA A 156 10.40 -31.30 7.38
CA ALA A 156 10.27 -30.42 6.21
C ALA A 156 8.81 -30.29 5.76
N VAL A 157 8.01 -31.36 5.80
CA VAL A 157 6.57 -31.35 5.51
C VAL A 157 5.82 -30.46 6.50
N ALA A 158 6.14 -30.55 7.80
CA ALA A 158 5.53 -29.71 8.83
C ALA A 158 5.83 -28.23 8.57
N ARG A 159 7.10 -27.88 8.30
CA ARG A 159 7.47 -26.49 7.96
C ARG A 159 6.81 -26.00 6.68
N ALA A 160 6.70 -26.83 5.65
CA ALA A 160 6.00 -26.48 4.41
C ALA A 160 4.53 -26.14 4.67
N ARG A 161 3.86 -26.93 5.53
CA ARG A 161 2.49 -26.68 5.96
C ARG A 161 2.36 -25.36 6.72
N ASP A 162 3.31 -25.06 7.60
CA ASP A 162 3.28 -23.81 8.36
C ASP A 162 3.49 -22.59 7.46
N VAL A 163 4.42 -22.64 6.50
CA VAL A 163 4.59 -21.58 5.49
C VAL A 163 3.32 -21.41 4.67
N ALA A 164 2.69 -22.49 4.21
CA ALA A 164 1.43 -22.43 3.46
C ALA A 164 0.29 -21.81 4.28
N ARG A 165 0.20 -22.15 5.57
CA ARG A 165 -0.79 -21.59 6.51
C ARG A 165 -0.57 -20.10 6.72
N ASP A 166 0.66 -19.70 7.03
CA ASP A 166 1.02 -18.30 7.30
C ASP A 166 0.81 -17.42 6.05
N ALA A 167 1.18 -17.94 4.87
CA ALA A 167 0.93 -17.28 3.59
C ALA A 167 -0.57 -17.13 3.32
N THR A 168 -1.39 -18.15 3.59
CA THR A 168 -2.85 -18.08 3.44
C THR A 168 -3.45 -17.07 4.41
N ALA A 169 -3.04 -17.08 5.68
CA ALA A 169 -3.51 -16.13 6.69
C ALA A 169 -3.13 -14.67 6.36
N SER A 170 -2.11 -14.48 5.51
CA SER A 170 -1.61 -13.19 5.06
C SER A 170 -2.03 -12.85 3.62
N ASP A 171 -2.95 -13.63 3.02
CA ASP A 171 -3.43 -13.48 1.63
C ASP A 171 -2.33 -13.55 0.53
N PHE A 172 -1.20 -14.20 0.79
CA PHE A 172 -0.17 -14.48 -0.21
C PHE A 172 -0.41 -15.82 -0.90
N VAL A 173 -1.45 -15.86 -1.74
CA VAL A 173 -1.97 -17.07 -2.39
C VAL A 173 -0.90 -17.82 -3.20
N ASP A 174 -0.04 -17.09 -3.93
CA ASP A 174 1.01 -17.71 -4.73
C ASP A 174 2.05 -18.44 -3.88
N VAL A 175 2.49 -17.82 -2.78
CA VAL A 175 3.44 -18.43 -1.84
C VAL A 175 2.79 -19.65 -1.15
N ALA A 176 1.52 -19.53 -0.76
CA ALA A 176 0.76 -20.64 -0.18
C ALA A 176 0.70 -21.85 -1.13
N ARG A 177 0.42 -21.60 -2.42
CA ARG A 177 0.38 -22.63 -3.46
C ARG A 177 1.73 -23.29 -3.68
N GLN A 178 2.81 -22.52 -3.71
CA GLN A 178 4.17 -23.05 -3.88
C GLN A 178 4.59 -23.91 -2.67
N ALA A 179 4.33 -23.43 -1.45
CA ALA A 179 4.61 -24.17 -0.22
C ALA A 179 3.82 -25.48 -0.14
N ASP A 180 2.54 -25.49 -0.55
CA ASP A 180 1.75 -26.73 -0.60
C ASP A 180 2.27 -27.70 -1.67
N ALA A 181 2.64 -27.21 -2.85
CA ALA A 181 3.24 -28.04 -3.88
C ALA A 181 4.53 -28.73 -3.40
N LEU A 182 5.41 -28.00 -2.72
CA LEU A 182 6.63 -28.54 -2.13
C LEU A 182 6.31 -29.58 -1.03
N ARG A 183 5.32 -29.30 -0.18
CA ARG A 183 4.84 -30.24 0.84
C ARG A 183 4.38 -31.56 0.24
N GLN A 184 3.60 -31.51 -0.84
CA GLN A 184 3.10 -32.71 -1.53
C GLN A 184 4.24 -33.52 -2.16
N GLN A 185 5.22 -32.85 -2.75
CA GLN A 185 6.42 -33.51 -3.28
C GLN A 185 7.21 -34.24 -2.19
N LEU A 186 7.43 -33.58 -1.04
CA LEU A 186 8.13 -34.17 0.12
C LEU A 186 7.38 -35.40 0.66
N LEU A 187 6.05 -35.32 0.80
CA LEU A 187 5.22 -36.46 1.21
C LEU A 187 5.34 -37.64 0.26
N ALA A 188 5.31 -37.38 -1.06
CA ALA A 188 5.45 -38.42 -2.06
C ALA A 188 6.82 -39.13 -1.95
N THR A 189 7.91 -38.38 -1.79
CA THR A 189 9.25 -38.98 -1.61
C THR A 189 9.36 -39.72 -0.29
N ARG A 190 8.83 -39.18 0.81
CA ARG A 190 8.81 -39.82 2.12
C ARG A 190 8.11 -41.18 2.09
N ASN A 191 6.99 -41.28 1.36
CA ASN A 191 6.30 -42.54 1.17
C ASN A 191 7.16 -43.57 0.42
N ARG A 192 7.93 -43.15 -0.59
CA ARG A 192 8.88 -44.05 -1.29
C ARG A 192 9.99 -44.54 -0.35
N VAL A 193 10.60 -43.64 0.42
CA VAL A 193 11.64 -43.99 1.41
C VAL A 193 11.10 -44.99 2.45
N SER A 194 9.89 -44.75 2.96
CA SER A 194 9.22 -45.65 3.92
C SER A 194 8.94 -47.05 3.35
N LEU A 195 8.54 -47.15 2.07
CA LEU A 195 8.32 -48.44 1.41
C LEU A 195 9.64 -49.21 1.24
N LEU A 196 10.70 -48.52 0.81
CA LEU A 196 12.02 -49.12 0.66
C LEU A 196 12.57 -49.63 1.99
N ARG A 197 12.48 -48.83 3.05
CA ARG A 197 12.90 -49.25 4.40
C ARG A 197 12.15 -50.50 4.86
N ARG A 198 10.83 -50.55 4.66
CA ARG A 198 10.01 -51.72 5.02
C ARG A 198 10.43 -52.97 4.25
N GLY A 199 10.70 -52.86 2.95
CA GLY A 199 11.17 -53.99 2.14
C GLY A 199 12.58 -54.48 2.50
N LEU A 200 13.38 -53.66 3.19
CA LEU A 200 14.71 -54.03 3.71
C LEU A 200 14.68 -54.60 5.12
N SER A 201 13.59 -54.38 5.87
CA SER A 201 13.38 -54.89 7.24
C SER A 201 12.50 -56.13 7.30
N SER A 202 11.94 -56.58 6.17
CA SER A 202 11.15 -57.81 6.02
C SER A 202 12.02 -58.97 5.56
#